data_AF-A0A9E5KGB0-F1
#
_entry.id   AF-A0A9E5KGB0-F1
#
_cell.length_a   1.000
_cell.length_b   1.000
_cell.length_c   1.000
_cell.angle_alpha   90.00
_cell.angle_beta   90.00
_cell.angle_gamma   90.00
#
_symmetry.space_group_name_H-M   'P 1'
#
loop_
_entity.id
_entity.type
_entity.pdbx_description
1 polymer ?
#
loop_
_entity_poly.entity_id
_entity_poly.type
_entity_poly.pdbx_seq_one_letter_code
_entity_poly.pdbx_strand_id
1 'polypeptide(L)'
;VWPAGSILRGGTFQKGLRGYLAIRGGLNPPRQTIGSVAKLVAGDVLEATIGSLPTRYLADLPAWSNPAGMVLHVLPGSDLAHDLADRLKGPWRVGPASDRMGLRLEGAALSLPFQAGRLSEPVVPGTVQLPGGGLPIVLGVDGQTIGGYPRLAHVVDADMDLLGQLRPGDVFQFCLVSPEEACSLGQVRARAMRDLGVRISESRGW
;
A
#
# COMPACT_ATOMS: atom_id res chain seq x y z
N VAL A 1 12.31 -6.57 25.65
CA VAL A 1 11.82 -5.43 26.47
C VAL A 1 12.86 -4.32 26.39
N TRP A 2 12.46 -3.06 26.23
CA TRP A 2 13.38 -1.92 26.11
C TRP A 2 13.44 -1.18 27.45
N PRO A 3 14.59 -1.14 28.13
CA PRO A 3 14.75 -0.36 29.37
C PRO A 3 14.53 1.14 29.15
N ALA A 4 14.12 1.85 30.20
CA ALA A 4 14.08 3.32 30.19
C ALA A 4 15.48 3.89 29.86
N GLY A 5 15.52 4.95 29.05
CA GLY A 5 16.77 5.55 28.55
C GLY A 5 17.41 4.82 27.36
N SER A 6 16.83 3.73 26.88
CA SER A 6 17.34 3.03 25.70
C SER A 6 17.14 3.84 24.42
N ILE A 7 18.11 3.73 23.50
CA ILE A 7 18.04 4.37 22.18
C ILE A 7 17.85 3.28 21.12
N LEU A 8 16.74 3.32 20.41
CA LEU A 8 16.50 2.53 19.21
C LEU A 8 16.98 3.30 17.98
N ARG A 9 17.84 2.70 17.16
CA ARG A 9 18.31 3.26 15.89
C ARG A 9 17.82 2.39 14.73
N GLY A 10 17.10 3.01 13.79
CA GLY A 10 16.72 2.37 12.53
C GLY A 10 17.85 2.46 11.50
N GLY A 11 18.06 1.39 10.74
CA GLY A 11 18.92 1.40 9.56
C GLY A 11 18.14 1.68 8.27
N THR A 12 18.79 1.50 7.13
CA THR A 12 18.13 1.55 5.81
C THR A 12 17.47 0.21 5.48
N PHE A 13 16.29 0.24 4.87
CA PHE A 13 15.63 -0.98 4.43
C PHE A 13 16.37 -1.64 3.26
N GLN A 14 16.69 -2.94 3.36
CA GLN A 14 17.23 -3.73 2.25
C GLN A 14 16.13 -4.18 1.26
N LYS A 15 14.92 -4.45 1.75
CA LYS A 15 13.70 -4.78 0.96
C LYS A 15 12.49 -4.01 1.51
N GLY A 16 11.55 -3.61 0.64
CA GLY A 16 10.32 -2.89 1.02
C GLY A 16 10.52 -1.43 1.49
N LEU A 17 9.63 -0.49 1.16
CA LEU A 17 9.86 0.93 1.43
C LEU A 17 9.59 1.35 2.89
N ARG A 18 8.64 0.70 3.57
CA ARG A 18 8.01 1.24 4.79
C ARG A 18 8.08 0.24 5.93
N GLY A 19 8.45 0.73 7.11
CA GLY A 19 8.38 -0.02 8.37
C GLY A 19 7.48 0.70 9.36
N TYR A 20 6.88 -0.07 10.26
CA TYR A 20 5.98 0.45 11.30
C TYR A 20 6.56 0.11 12.67
N LEU A 21 6.74 1.12 13.52
CA LEU A 21 7.11 0.95 14.92
C LEU A 21 5.86 1.19 15.77
N ALA A 22 5.42 0.14 16.47
CA ALA A 22 4.31 0.23 17.41
C ALA A 22 4.83 0.18 18.85
N ILE A 23 4.28 1.05 19.71
CA ILE A 23 4.51 0.99 21.16
C ILE A 23 3.33 0.32 21.82
N ARG A 24 3.62 -0.61 22.72
CA ARG A 24 2.61 -1.35 23.49
C ARG A 24 1.78 -0.37 24.33
N GLY A 25 0.48 -0.34 24.06
CA GLY A 25 -0.49 0.59 24.66
C GLY A 25 -0.81 1.80 23.77
N GLY A 26 -0.01 2.06 22.74
CA GLY A 26 -0.25 3.12 21.76
C GLY A 26 0.55 4.39 22.05
N LEU A 27 0.70 5.20 21.02
CA LEU A 27 1.28 6.54 21.09
C LEU A 27 0.14 7.55 21.13
N ASN A 28 0.26 8.56 22.00
CA ASN A 28 -0.64 9.69 22.13
C ASN A 28 0.01 10.90 21.43
N PRO A 29 -0.35 11.17 20.16
CA PRO A 29 0.25 12.26 19.41
C PRO A 29 -0.22 13.62 19.96
N PRO A 30 0.70 14.60 20.14
CA PRO A 30 0.39 15.88 20.77
C PRO A 30 -0.48 16.81 19.91
N ARG A 31 -0.56 16.56 18.59
CA ARG A 31 -1.26 17.40 17.62
C ARG A 31 -2.12 16.55 16.72
N GLN A 32 -3.42 16.52 17.02
CA GLN A 32 -4.42 15.92 16.15
C GLN A 32 -5.15 17.02 15.40
N THR A 33 -5.19 16.93 14.08
CA THR A 33 -6.01 17.80 13.23
C THR A 33 -6.97 16.92 12.47
N ILE A 34 -8.27 17.01 12.78
CA ILE A 34 -9.31 16.14 12.20
C ILE A 34 -8.91 14.65 12.36
N GLY A 35 -8.40 14.28 13.54
CA GLY A 35 -7.97 12.91 13.83
C GLY A 35 -6.66 12.44 13.17
N SER A 36 -5.96 13.30 12.42
CA SER A 36 -4.65 12.99 11.81
C SER A 36 -3.48 13.65 12.54
N VAL A 37 -2.29 13.06 12.41
CA VAL A 37 -1.05 13.50 13.07
C VAL A 37 -0.06 14.04 12.03
N ALA A 38 0.58 15.16 12.34
CA ALA A 38 1.63 15.74 11.51
C ALA A 38 2.89 14.86 11.45
N LYS A 39 3.72 15.08 10.41
CA LYS A 39 5.04 14.44 10.30
C LYS A 39 5.92 14.82 11.50
N LEU A 40 6.59 13.82 12.09
CA LEU A 40 7.52 14.02 13.18
C LEU A 40 8.78 14.78 12.73
N VAL A 41 9.29 15.63 13.61
CA VAL A 41 10.55 16.35 13.47
C VAL A 41 11.49 16.04 14.63
N ALA A 42 12.78 16.33 14.45
CA ALA A 42 13.77 16.13 15.50
C ALA A 42 13.42 16.98 16.74
N GLY A 43 13.42 16.33 17.90
CA GLY A 43 13.05 16.97 19.18
C GLY A 43 11.59 16.76 19.59
N ASP A 44 10.74 16.19 18.73
CA ASP A 44 9.37 15.83 19.12
C ASP A 44 9.37 14.80 20.25
N VAL A 45 8.53 15.05 21.25
CA VAL A 45 8.26 14.14 22.36
C VAL A 45 6.86 13.58 22.18
N LEU A 46 6.76 12.24 22.13
CA LEU A 46 5.50 11.53 22.02
C LEU A 46 5.20 10.84 23.34
N GLU A 47 4.03 11.10 23.88
CA GLU A 47 3.54 10.35 25.04
C GLU A 47 3.09 8.97 24.58
N ALA A 48 3.27 7.97 25.45
CA ALA A 48 2.83 6.61 25.19
C ALA A 48 1.97 6.11 26.34
N THR A 49 0.90 5.41 26.02
CA THR A 49 0.14 4.68 27.03
C THR A 49 0.88 3.38 27.31
N ILE A 50 1.10 3.06 28.58
CA ILE A 50 1.78 1.81 28.97
C ILE A 50 0.80 0.66 28.86
N GLY A 51 0.97 -0.21 27.86
CA GLY A 51 0.15 -1.41 27.71
C GLY A 51 0.62 -2.57 28.62
N SER A 52 -0.28 -3.55 28.82
CA SER A 52 -0.09 -4.70 29.73
C SER A 52 0.02 -6.08 29.05
N LEU A 53 0.07 -6.16 27.71
CA LEU A 53 0.32 -7.40 26.94
C LEU A 53 1.75 -8.03 27.05
N PRO A 54 1.92 -9.33 27.32
CA PRO A 54 3.25 -9.95 27.43
C PRO A 54 4.15 -9.72 26.21
N THR A 55 5.48 -9.70 26.41
CA THR A 55 6.43 -9.55 25.30
C THR A 55 6.46 -10.82 24.46
N ARG A 56 6.43 -10.67 23.13
CA ARG A 56 6.44 -11.79 22.19
C ARG A 56 7.34 -11.49 21.01
N TYR A 57 7.92 -12.54 20.45
CA TYR A 57 8.63 -12.49 19.19
C TYR A 57 7.85 -13.30 18.15
N LEU A 58 7.52 -12.66 17.02
CA LEU A 58 6.90 -13.31 15.88
C LEU A 58 8.00 -13.54 14.84
N ALA A 59 8.47 -14.78 14.71
CA ALA A 59 9.50 -15.15 13.74
C ALA A 59 8.92 -15.20 12.30
N ASP A 60 7.71 -15.74 12.15
CA ASP A 60 7.08 -15.92 10.83
C ASP A 60 6.08 -14.80 10.56
N LEU A 61 6.57 -13.73 9.93
CA LEU A 61 5.72 -12.73 9.31
C LEU A 61 5.17 -13.30 7.99
N PRO A 62 3.91 -13.00 7.61
CA PRO A 62 3.35 -13.62 6.42
C PRO A 62 3.99 -13.04 5.14
N ALA A 63 3.87 -13.74 4.03
CA ALA A 63 4.63 -13.46 2.79
C ALA A 63 4.40 -12.05 2.21
N TRP A 64 3.19 -11.49 2.39
CA TRP A 64 2.84 -10.10 2.02
C TRP A 64 3.64 -8.99 2.73
N SER A 65 4.44 -9.33 3.74
CA SER A 65 5.31 -8.37 4.45
C SER A 65 6.63 -8.14 3.71
N ASN A 66 6.95 -9.02 2.74
CA ASN A 66 8.19 -9.00 1.98
C ASN A 66 8.08 -9.85 0.70
N PRO A 67 7.26 -9.44 -0.29
CA PRO A 67 7.05 -10.24 -1.48
C PRO A 67 8.31 -10.29 -2.38
N ALA A 68 8.71 -11.49 -2.78
CA ALA A 68 9.65 -11.71 -3.87
C ALA A 68 8.86 -11.95 -5.17
N GLY A 69 9.15 -11.18 -6.22
CA GLY A 69 8.37 -11.20 -7.47
C GLY A 69 7.06 -10.42 -7.30
N MET A 70 6.96 -9.27 -7.96
CA MET A 70 5.87 -8.33 -7.69
C MET A 70 4.81 -8.43 -8.78
N VAL A 71 3.76 -9.19 -8.46
CA VAL A 71 2.50 -9.17 -9.20
C VAL A 71 1.50 -8.42 -8.32
N LEU A 72 0.84 -7.41 -8.89
CA LEU A 72 -0.31 -6.76 -8.27
C LEU A 72 -1.58 -7.20 -8.98
N HIS A 73 -2.47 -7.84 -8.25
CA HIS A 73 -3.79 -8.22 -8.75
C HIS A 73 -4.67 -6.99 -8.84
N VAL A 74 -5.35 -6.84 -9.97
CA VAL A 74 -6.20 -5.70 -10.27
C VAL A 74 -7.52 -6.16 -10.88
N LEU A 75 -8.60 -5.49 -10.50
CA LEU A 75 -9.88 -5.58 -11.19
C LEU A 75 -9.86 -4.65 -12.40
N PRO A 76 -10.47 -5.04 -13.55
CA PRO A 76 -10.59 -4.16 -14.69
C PRO A 76 -11.40 -2.91 -14.33
N GLY A 77 -10.91 -1.75 -14.76
CA GLY A 77 -11.57 -0.46 -14.55
C GLY A 77 -12.61 -0.18 -15.64
N SER A 78 -13.46 0.80 -15.39
CA SER A 78 -14.54 1.21 -16.31
C SER A 78 -14.05 1.63 -17.70
N ASP A 79 -12.82 2.13 -17.79
CA ASP A 79 -12.25 2.68 -19.03
C ASP A 79 -11.23 1.74 -19.67
N LEU A 80 -11.13 0.49 -19.20
CA LEU A 80 -10.22 -0.49 -19.77
C LEU A 80 -10.77 -1.02 -21.09
N ALA A 81 -10.24 -0.50 -22.20
CA ALA A 81 -10.50 -1.05 -23.52
C ALA A 81 -9.86 -2.45 -23.68
N HIS A 82 -10.49 -3.31 -24.48
CA HIS A 82 -10.07 -4.70 -24.68
C HIS A 82 -8.63 -4.81 -25.21
N ASP A 83 -8.23 -3.91 -26.11
CA ASP A 83 -6.90 -3.85 -26.72
C ASP A 83 -5.80 -3.36 -25.75
N LEU A 84 -6.19 -2.73 -24.64
CA LEU A 84 -5.26 -2.27 -23.61
C LEU A 84 -5.07 -3.26 -22.46
N ALA A 85 -5.97 -4.22 -22.30
CA ALA A 85 -5.91 -5.18 -21.19
C ALA A 85 -4.57 -5.92 -21.15
N ASP A 86 -4.07 -6.39 -22.29
CA ASP A 86 -2.78 -7.10 -22.35
C ASP A 86 -1.58 -6.18 -22.21
N ARG A 87 -1.67 -4.94 -22.72
CA ARG A 87 -0.60 -3.94 -22.56
C ARG A 87 -0.46 -3.48 -21.12
N LEU A 88 -1.57 -3.39 -20.38
CA LEU A 88 -1.57 -3.06 -18.96
C LEU A 88 -0.84 -4.13 -18.13
N LYS A 89 -0.88 -5.41 -18.52
CA LYS A 89 -0.13 -6.50 -17.85
C LYS A 89 1.38 -6.42 -18.04
N GLY A 90 1.87 -5.50 -18.88
CA GLY A 90 3.29 -5.29 -19.14
C GLY A 90 4.10 -4.96 -17.87
N PRO A 91 5.44 -5.05 -17.95
CA PRO A 91 6.29 -4.67 -16.83
C PRO A 91 6.22 -3.15 -16.61
N TRP A 92 6.00 -2.77 -15.36
CA TRP A 92 6.01 -1.38 -14.91
C TRP A 92 7.14 -1.17 -13.93
N ARG A 93 7.88 -0.08 -14.12
CA ARG A 93 8.87 0.40 -13.15
C ARG A 93 8.28 1.54 -12.35
N VAL A 94 8.51 1.54 -11.04
CA VAL A 94 8.12 2.66 -10.17
C VAL A 94 9.08 3.82 -10.40
N GLY A 95 8.55 4.96 -10.84
CA GLY A 95 9.34 6.17 -11.10
C GLY A 95 9.72 6.92 -9.82
N PRO A 96 10.78 7.76 -9.86
CA PRO A 96 11.31 8.48 -8.70
C PRO A 96 10.38 9.58 -8.17
N ALA A 97 9.41 10.03 -8.98
CA ALA A 97 8.41 11.01 -8.58
C ALA A 97 7.19 10.40 -7.83
N SER A 98 7.30 9.15 -7.38
CA SER A 98 6.26 8.44 -6.61
C SER A 98 6.31 8.81 -5.13
N ASP A 99 5.14 8.98 -4.51
CA ASP A 99 5.00 9.37 -3.10
C ASP A 99 3.77 8.71 -2.45
N ARG A 100 3.24 9.31 -1.37
CA ARG A 100 2.03 8.80 -0.70
C ARG A 100 0.73 9.11 -1.45
N MET A 101 0.74 10.08 -2.37
CA MET A 101 -0.40 10.38 -3.23
C MET A 101 -0.55 9.36 -4.34
N GLY A 102 0.55 8.79 -4.84
CA GLY A 102 0.50 7.69 -5.78
C GLY A 102 1.85 7.25 -6.34
N LEU A 103 1.84 6.05 -6.93
CA LEU A 103 2.95 5.51 -7.68
C LEU A 103 2.85 5.94 -9.14
N ARG A 104 3.85 6.67 -9.62
CA ARG A 104 3.97 7.07 -11.03
C ARG A 104 4.78 6.01 -11.75
N LEU A 105 4.20 5.38 -12.76
CA LEU A 105 4.82 4.24 -13.42
C LEU A 105 5.57 4.68 -14.69
N GLU A 106 6.67 4.00 -14.96
CA GLU A 106 7.45 4.09 -16.18
C GLU A 106 7.34 2.75 -16.93
N GLY A 107 7.25 2.79 -18.26
CA GLY A 107 7.06 1.61 -19.07
C GLY A 107 6.62 1.96 -20.49
N ALA A 108 6.01 0.99 -21.17
CA ALA A 108 5.44 1.21 -22.49
C ALA A 108 4.17 2.06 -22.38
N ALA A 109 4.20 3.29 -22.92
CA ALA A 109 3.07 4.19 -22.88
C ALA A 109 1.80 3.53 -23.47
N LEU A 110 0.68 3.67 -22.77
CA LEU A 110 -0.64 3.26 -23.21
C LEU A 110 -1.30 4.42 -23.96
N SER A 111 -2.06 4.10 -25.00
CA SER A 111 -2.79 5.10 -25.77
C SER A 111 -4.28 4.87 -25.61
N LEU A 112 -4.96 5.85 -25.01
CA LEU A 112 -6.42 5.94 -25.00
C LEU A 112 -6.81 7.24 -25.67
N PRO A 113 -7.87 7.25 -26.50
CA PRO A 113 -8.45 8.49 -26.99
C PRO A 113 -8.81 9.38 -25.80
N PHE A 114 -8.12 10.51 -25.65
CA PHE A 114 -8.45 11.46 -24.59
C PHE A 114 -9.79 12.12 -24.94
N GLN A 115 -10.81 11.87 -24.13
CA GLN A 115 -12.12 12.52 -24.29
C GLN A 115 -12.07 13.90 -23.64
N ALA A 116 -12.02 14.94 -24.47
CA ALA A 116 -12.20 16.31 -24.02
C ALA A 116 -13.56 16.45 -23.30
N GLY A 117 -13.56 17.11 -22.14
CA GLY A 117 -14.78 17.30 -21.34
C GLY A 117 -15.16 16.11 -20.46
N ARG A 118 -14.26 15.15 -20.22
CA ARG A 118 -14.49 14.07 -19.24
C ARG A 118 -14.87 14.66 -17.88
N LEU A 119 -16.00 14.19 -17.34
CA LEU A 119 -16.45 14.55 -16.00
C LEU A 119 -15.54 13.94 -14.94
N SER A 120 -15.25 14.72 -13.92
CA SER A 120 -14.52 14.25 -12.75
C SER A 120 -15.39 13.28 -11.96
N GLU A 121 -14.83 12.15 -11.59
CA GLU A 121 -15.54 11.06 -10.91
C GLU A 121 -14.84 10.68 -9.60
N PRO A 122 -15.54 10.08 -8.64
CA PRO A 122 -14.94 9.59 -7.41
C PRO A 122 -13.83 8.57 -7.69
N VAL A 123 -12.74 8.67 -6.94
CA VAL A 123 -11.63 7.73 -6.95
C VAL A 123 -11.19 7.42 -5.52
N VAL A 124 -10.57 6.27 -5.35
CA VAL A 124 -10.09 5.76 -4.05
C VAL A 124 -8.65 5.23 -4.19
N PRO A 125 -7.91 5.07 -3.07
CA PRO A 125 -6.59 4.45 -3.10
C PRO A 125 -6.63 3.09 -3.81
N GLY A 126 -5.61 2.80 -4.62
CA GLY A 126 -5.53 1.60 -5.46
C GLY A 126 -6.06 1.80 -6.89
N THR A 127 -6.78 2.88 -7.18
CA THR A 127 -7.22 3.18 -8.56
C THR A 127 -6.03 3.45 -9.48
N VAL A 128 -6.00 2.77 -10.63
CA VAL A 128 -5.00 2.94 -11.69
C VAL A 128 -5.55 3.92 -12.73
N GLN A 129 -5.02 5.15 -12.72
CA GLN A 129 -5.41 6.20 -13.65
C GLN A 129 -4.44 6.30 -14.83
N LEU A 130 -4.96 6.71 -16.00
CA LEU A 130 -4.13 6.99 -17.18
C LEU A 130 -4.20 8.48 -17.57
N PRO A 131 -3.21 9.29 -17.19
CA PRO A 131 -3.04 10.65 -17.71
C PRO A 131 -2.78 10.66 -19.22
N GLY A 132 -2.90 11.84 -19.84
CA GLY A 132 -2.70 12.02 -21.30
C GLY A 132 -1.30 11.67 -21.82
N GLY A 133 -0.29 11.57 -20.94
CA GLY A 133 1.05 11.10 -21.31
C GLY A 133 1.18 9.58 -21.47
N GLY A 134 0.11 8.81 -21.22
CA GLY A 134 0.08 7.37 -21.44
C GLY A 134 0.81 6.52 -20.38
N LEU A 135 1.31 7.14 -19.31
CA LEU A 135 1.98 6.45 -18.21
C LEU A 135 1.06 6.35 -16.99
N PRO A 136 0.70 5.14 -16.53
CA PRO A 136 -0.27 4.99 -15.45
C PRO A 136 0.21 5.55 -14.11
N ILE A 137 -0.76 5.97 -13.29
CA ILE A 137 -0.55 6.36 -11.90
C ILE A 137 -1.45 5.48 -11.03
N VAL A 138 -0.88 4.79 -10.04
CA VAL A 138 -1.66 4.06 -9.02
C VAL A 138 -1.87 4.99 -7.83
N LEU A 139 -3.11 5.33 -7.50
CA LEU A 139 -3.41 6.23 -6.39
C LEU A 139 -3.04 5.62 -5.05
N GLY A 140 -2.34 6.39 -4.22
CA GLY A 140 -1.97 6.05 -2.87
C GLY A 140 -3.01 6.52 -1.85
N VAL A 141 -2.70 6.31 -0.57
CA VAL A 141 -3.59 6.63 0.55
C VAL A 141 -3.84 8.14 0.73
N ASP A 142 -2.95 8.99 0.23
CA ASP A 142 -3.11 10.45 0.24
C ASP A 142 -3.56 10.99 -1.14
N GLY A 143 -4.00 10.10 -2.04
CA GLY A 143 -4.45 10.47 -3.39
C GLY A 143 -5.72 11.34 -3.35
N GLN A 144 -5.99 12.04 -4.46
CA GLN A 144 -7.23 12.79 -4.60
C GLN A 144 -8.47 11.89 -4.44
N THR A 145 -9.60 12.48 -4.02
CA THR A 145 -10.90 11.81 -3.90
C THR A 145 -11.76 11.90 -5.17
N ILE A 146 -11.42 12.83 -6.08
CA ILE A 146 -12.09 13.04 -7.36
C ILE A 146 -11.02 13.19 -8.44
N GLY A 147 -11.17 12.49 -9.57
CA GLY A 147 -10.24 12.56 -10.69
C GLY A 147 -10.93 12.55 -12.04
N GLY A 148 -10.33 13.24 -13.01
CA GLY A 148 -10.80 13.32 -14.41
C GLY A 148 -10.03 12.45 -15.40
N TYR A 149 -9.15 11.55 -14.91
CA TYR A 149 -8.41 10.62 -15.77
C TYR A 149 -9.15 9.29 -15.91
N PRO A 150 -9.09 8.64 -17.09
CA PRO A 150 -9.56 7.27 -17.30
C PRO A 150 -9.05 6.32 -16.22
N ARG A 151 -9.93 5.44 -15.73
CA ARG A 151 -9.61 4.40 -14.75
C ARG A 151 -9.45 3.06 -15.46
N LEU A 152 -8.20 2.62 -15.59
CA LEU A 152 -7.88 1.37 -16.28
C LEU A 152 -8.10 0.14 -15.40
N ALA A 153 -7.86 0.28 -14.10
CA ALA A 153 -7.94 -0.84 -13.18
C ALA A 153 -8.03 -0.35 -11.74
N HIS A 154 -8.23 -1.29 -10.82
CA HIS A 154 -8.20 -1.04 -9.39
C HIS A 154 -7.45 -2.17 -8.69
N VAL A 155 -6.42 -1.83 -7.91
CA VAL A 155 -5.66 -2.79 -7.09
C VAL A 155 -6.60 -3.42 -6.06
N VAL A 156 -6.57 -4.75 -5.96
CA VAL A 156 -7.39 -5.44 -4.97
C VAL A 156 -6.90 -5.12 -3.56
N ASP A 157 -7.83 -5.05 -2.60
CA ASP A 157 -7.51 -4.80 -1.19
C ASP A 157 -6.43 -5.73 -0.64
N ALA A 158 -6.36 -6.95 -1.18
CA ALA A 158 -5.39 -7.94 -0.75
C ALA A 158 -3.93 -7.50 -0.93
N ASP A 159 -3.69 -6.68 -1.95
CA ASP A 159 -2.37 -6.30 -2.44
C ASP A 159 -1.99 -4.86 -2.08
N MET A 160 -2.86 -4.12 -1.39
CA MET A 160 -2.62 -2.72 -1.01
C MET A 160 -1.37 -2.54 -0.13
N ASP A 161 -1.04 -3.52 0.71
CA ASP A 161 0.21 -3.48 1.50
C ASP A 161 1.45 -3.65 0.61
N LEU A 162 1.35 -4.48 -0.45
CA LEU A 162 2.44 -4.69 -1.40
C LEU A 162 2.69 -3.40 -2.19
N LEU A 163 1.61 -2.74 -2.61
CA LEU A 163 1.66 -1.40 -3.21
C LEU A 163 2.40 -0.41 -2.28
N GLY A 164 2.11 -0.47 -0.97
CA GLY A 164 2.78 0.33 0.06
C GLY A 164 4.25 -0.02 0.30
N GLN A 165 4.77 -1.11 -0.23
CA GLN A 165 6.18 -1.50 -0.09
C GLN A 165 7.02 -1.22 -1.33
N LEU A 166 6.40 -0.89 -2.47
CA LEU A 166 7.09 -0.51 -3.70
C LEU A 166 7.94 0.75 -3.53
N ARG A 167 9.15 0.72 -4.10
CA ARG A 167 10.15 1.79 -4.10
C ARG A 167 10.44 2.25 -5.53
N PRO A 168 10.90 3.50 -5.71
CA PRO A 168 11.52 3.92 -6.97
C PRO A 168 12.55 2.90 -7.47
N GLY A 169 12.41 2.50 -8.73
CA GLY A 169 13.24 1.49 -9.37
C GLY A 169 12.71 0.06 -9.32
N ASP A 170 11.76 -0.27 -8.42
CA ASP A 170 11.14 -1.60 -8.39
C ASP A 170 10.36 -1.86 -9.68
N VAL A 171 10.34 -3.12 -10.10
CA VAL A 171 9.61 -3.58 -11.29
C VAL A 171 8.55 -4.59 -10.89
N PHE A 172 7.34 -4.42 -11.39
CA PHE A 172 6.20 -5.29 -11.12
C PHE A 172 5.30 -5.44 -12.35
N GLN A 173 4.34 -6.35 -12.29
CA GLN A 173 3.33 -6.56 -13.32
C GLN A 173 1.93 -6.53 -12.73
N PHE A 174 0.96 -6.09 -13.53
CA PHE A 174 -0.45 -6.24 -13.17
C PHE A 174 -0.98 -7.61 -13.59
N CYS A 175 -1.77 -8.23 -12.73
CA CYS A 175 -2.55 -9.43 -13.02
C CYS A 175 -4.04 -9.08 -12.97
N LEU A 176 -4.71 -9.12 -14.11
CA LEU A 176 -6.16 -8.92 -14.16
C LEU A 176 -6.84 -10.15 -13.55
N VAL A 177 -7.69 -9.92 -12.56
CA VAL A 177 -8.44 -10.96 -11.85
C VAL A 177 -9.94 -10.73 -11.96
N SER A 178 -10.72 -11.79 -11.78
CA SER A 178 -12.17 -11.70 -11.65
C SER A 178 -12.58 -11.17 -10.27
N PRO A 179 -13.83 -10.66 -10.11
CA PRO A 179 -14.36 -10.32 -8.79
C PRO A 179 -14.33 -11.48 -7.78
N GLU A 180 -14.56 -12.71 -8.24
CA GLU A 180 -14.53 -13.92 -7.42
C GLU A 180 -13.11 -14.23 -6.93
N GLU A 181 -12.11 -14.10 -7.82
CA GLU A 181 -10.70 -14.26 -7.48
C GLU A 181 -10.24 -13.18 -6.49
N ALA A 182 -10.63 -11.92 -6.71
CA ALA A 182 -10.34 -10.82 -5.78
C ALA A 182 -10.94 -11.07 -4.39
N CYS A 183 -12.18 -11.56 -4.33
CA CYS A 183 -12.84 -11.94 -3.07
C CYS A 183 -12.09 -13.08 -2.37
N SER A 184 -11.68 -14.10 -3.11
CA SER A 184 -10.89 -15.22 -2.59
C SER A 184 -9.56 -14.74 -1.98
N LEU A 185 -8.81 -13.89 -2.69
CA LEU A 185 -7.58 -13.27 -2.19
C LEU A 185 -7.82 -12.50 -0.88
N GLY A 186 -8.90 -11.71 -0.82
CA GLY A 186 -9.31 -10.99 0.38
C GLY A 186 -9.66 -11.92 1.56
N GLN A 187 -10.31 -13.05 1.31
CA GLN A 187 -10.63 -14.03 2.35
C GLN A 187 -9.39 -14.73 2.91
N VAL A 188 -8.45 -15.11 2.04
CA VAL A 188 -7.16 -15.69 2.44
C VAL A 188 -6.39 -14.70 3.31
N ARG A 189 -6.34 -13.44 2.88
CA ARG A 189 -5.73 -12.33 3.61
C ARG A 189 -6.34 -12.15 5.00
N ALA A 190 -7.66 -12.07 5.08
CA ALA A 190 -8.37 -11.88 6.33
C ALA A 190 -8.18 -13.07 7.29
N ARG A 191 -8.12 -14.30 6.76
CA ARG A 191 -7.81 -15.50 7.56
C ARG A 191 -6.40 -15.41 8.14
N ALA A 192 -5.40 -15.12 7.32
CA ALA A 192 -4.02 -14.98 7.79
C ALA A 192 -3.89 -13.91 8.89
N MET A 193 -4.64 -12.82 8.80
CA MET A 193 -4.65 -11.79 9.84
C MET A 193 -5.34 -12.22 11.13
N ARG A 194 -6.46 -12.94 11.03
CA ARG A 194 -7.09 -13.54 12.21
C ARG A 194 -6.16 -14.53 12.89
N ASP A 195 -5.51 -15.41 12.12
CA ASP A 195 -4.58 -16.41 12.64
C ASP A 195 -3.37 -15.75 13.31
N LEU A 196 -2.86 -14.65 12.75
CA LEU A 196 -1.83 -13.84 13.40
C LEU A 196 -2.32 -13.23 14.72
N GLY A 197 -3.55 -12.71 14.75
CA GLY A 197 -4.18 -12.20 15.97
C GLY A 197 -4.30 -13.28 17.05
N VAL A 198 -4.69 -14.50 16.67
CA VAL A 198 -4.76 -15.67 17.57
C VAL A 198 -3.36 -16.04 18.07
N ARG A 199 -2.33 -16.09 17.22
CA ARG A 199 -0.94 -16.35 17.67
C ARG A 199 -0.45 -15.31 18.68
N ILE A 200 -0.84 -14.05 18.48
CA ILE A 200 -0.52 -12.94 19.40
C ILE A 200 -1.25 -13.12 20.75
N SER A 201 -2.52 -13.56 20.75
CA SER A 201 -3.29 -13.77 21.98
C SER A 201 -2.93 -15.06 22.71
N GLU A 202 -2.81 -16.19 22.00
CA GLU A 202 -2.74 -17.54 22.52
C GLU A 202 -1.33 -18.06 22.79
N SER A 203 -0.28 -17.51 22.18
CA SER A 203 1.07 -17.99 22.50
C SER A 203 1.28 -17.84 24.02
N ARG A 204 1.42 -18.93 24.75
CA ARG A 204 1.75 -18.84 26.17
C ARG A 204 3.19 -18.35 26.25
N GLY A 205 3.47 -17.51 27.26
CA GLY A 205 4.82 -17.02 27.50
C GLY A 205 5.80 -18.18 27.54
N TRP A 206 7.02 -17.93 27.05
CA TRP A 206 8.17 -18.78 27.31
C TRP A 206 8.35 -18.96 28.82
#